data_AF-K2NIV3-F1
#
_entry.id   AF-K2NIV3-F1
#
_cell.length_a   1.000
_cell.length_b   1.000
_cell.length_c   1.000
_cell.angle_alpha   90.00
_cell.angle_beta   90.00
_cell.angle_gamma   90.00
#
_symmetry.space_group_name_H-M   'P 1'
#
loop_
_entity.id
_entity.type
_entity.pdbx_description
1 polymer ?
#
loop_
_entity_poly.entity_id
_entity_poly.type
_entity_poly.pdbx_seq_one_letter_code
_entity_poly.pdbx_strand_id
1 'polypeptide(L)'
;MEAELMGMRTRSATRNAVRWMVLFLLLQYLGSHPSFTAAGEEGKGGHVTIGIMKYSHYPNSAFRSNFEGAVAYSTSCECCYNGGSLPASDQTPAAHISIATELRKLSSTRVETFHTFLGGNAWHSAENDIPDEQKCVRGQYFASLKCIYKWNEGAFLDRSSDGDGVPFFIGSMYSLIGAGPMNGYKAYWGPKLPGHGQLFLVLRMDTDKAEKDATWYDGQYRPFRDPETPEKTFGRCL
;
A
#
# COMPACT_ATOMS: atom_id res chain seq x y z
N MET A 1 15.98 43.32 -49.18
CA MET A 1 16.01 43.42 -47.70
C MET A 1 14.80 42.75 -47.03
N GLU A 2 13.59 42.82 -47.60
CA GLU A 2 12.39 42.19 -46.98
C GLU A 2 12.34 40.65 -47.09
N ALA A 3 12.86 40.06 -48.16
CA ALA A 3 12.85 38.61 -48.37
C ALA A 3 13.73 37.86 -47.35
N GLU A 4 14.87 38.42 -46.95
CA GLU A 4 15.76 37.83 -45.94
C GLU A 4 15.17 37.90 -44.53
N LEU A 5 14.48 39.00 -44.20
CA LEU A 5 13.78 39.16 -42.92
C LEU A 5 12.62 38.17 -42.78
N MET A 6 11.85 37.94 -43.86
CA MET A 6 10.81 36.91 -43.89
C MET A 6 11.39 35.48 -43.76
N GLY A 7 12.52 35.20 -44.41
CA GLY A 7 13.23 33.92 -44.31
C GLY A 7 13.78 33.61 -42.90
N MET A 8 14.25 34.63 -42.19
CA MET A 8 14.70 34.48 -40.79
C MET A 8 13.53 34.26 -39.83
N ARG A 9 12.40 34.95 -40.00
CA ARG A 9 11.19 34.76 -39.19
C ARG A 9 10.56 33.39 -39.38
N THR A 10 10.49 32.88 -40.62
CA THR A 10 9.98 31.53 -40.91
C THR A 10 10.89 30.42 -40.39
N ARG A 11 12.23 30.58 -40.45
CA ARG A 11 13.19 29.64 -39.83
C ARG A 11 13.12 29.62 -38.30
N SER A 12 12.85 30.77 -37.67
CA SER A 12 12.67 30.84 -36.21
C SER A 12 11.35 30.20 -35.77
N ALA A 13 10.26 30.45 -36.51
CA ALA A 13 8.94 29.87 -36.22
C ALA A 13 8.96 28.34 -36.40
N THR A 14 9.61 27.83 -37.44
CA THR A 14 9.76 26.38 -37.67
C THR A 14 10.64 25.72 -36.61
N ARG A 15 11.74 26.33 -36.17
CA ARG A 15 12.54 25.81 -35.03
C ARG A 15 11.75 25.73 -33.73
N ASN A 16 10.93 26.74 -33.44
CA ASN A 16 10.07 26.72 -32.25
C ASN A 16 8.95 25.68 -32.40
N ALA A 17 8.32 25.57 -33.57
CA ALA A 17 7.31 24.54 -33.82
C ALA A 17 7.88 23.12 -33.66
N VAL A 18 9.07 22.84 -34.20
CA VAL A 18 9.74 21.55 -34.03
C VAL A 18 10.08 21.28 -32.56
N ARG A 19 10.58 22.28 -31.82
CA ARG A 19 10.85 22.14 -30.37
C ARG A 19 9.59 21.83 -29.57
N TRP A 20 8.48 22.51 -29.86
CA TRP A 20 7.20 22.23 -29.22
C TRP A 20 6.67 20.85 -29.61
N MET A 21 6.77 20.44 -30.87
CA MET A 21 6.38 19.10 -31.32
C MET A 21 7.21 18.00 -30.65
N VAL A 22 8.52 18.18 -30.49
CA VAL A 22 9.40 17.26 -29.76
C VAL A 22 9.02 17.20 -28.27
N LEU A 23 8.72 18.36 -27.66
CA LEU A 23 8.26 18.41 -26.27
C LEU A 23 6.91 17.69 -26.09
N PHE A 24 5.97 17.88 -27.01
CA PHE A 24 4.68 17.17 -26.99
C PHE A 24 4.85 15.67 -27.20
N LEU A 25 5.75 15.23 -28.09
CA LEU A 25 6.08 13.81 -28.28
C LEU A 25 6.72 13.21 -27.02
N LEU A 26 7.61 13.93 -26.35
CA LEU A 26 8.21 13.50 -25.08
C LEU A 26 7.16 13.43 -23.96
N LEU A 27 6.25 14.41 -23.89
CA LEU A 27 5.13 14.39 -22.93
C LEU A 27 4.16 13.24 -23.20
N GLN A 28 3.90 12.90 -24.47
CA GLN A 28 3.10 11.73 -24.85
C GLN A 28 3.80 10.42 -24.47
N TYR A 29 5.13 10.33 -24.58
CA TYR A 29 5.93 9.18 -24.15
C TYR A 29 5.98 9.02 -22.62
N LEU A 30 6.05 10.14 -21.90
CA LEU A 30 5.92 10.15 -20.43
C LEU A 30 4.52 9.73 -19.99
N GLY A 31 3.48 10.22 -20.68
CA GLY A 31 2.08 9.90 -20.39
C GLY A 31 1.63 8.49 -20.82
N SER A 32 2.42 7.78 -21.63
CA SER A 32 2.18 6.38 -22.01
C SER A 32 2.98 5.38 -21.16
N HIS A 33 3.84 5.87 -20.26
CA HIS A 33 4.48 5.01 -19.27
C HIS A 33 3.45 4.60 -18.22
N PRO A 34 3.24 3.28 -17.98
CA PRO A 34 2.20 2.78 -17.06
C PRO A 34 2.24 3.43 -15.67
N SER A 35 3.44 3.79 -15.21
CA SER A 35 3.70 4.45 -13.92
C SER A 35 3.12 5.86 -13.81
N PHE A 36 3.03 6.62 -14.92
CA PHE A 36 2.52 8.00 -14.93
C PHE A 36 1.07 8.09 -15.43
N THR A 37 0.64 7.19 -16.32
CA THR A 37 -0.78 7.05 -16.69
C THR A 37 -1.61 6.63 -15.48
N ALA A 38 -1.09 5.71 -14.64
CA ALA A 38 -1.71 5.34 -13.38
C ALA A 38 -1.81 6.55 -12.43
N ALA A 39 -0.74 7.34 -12.28
CA ALA A 39 -0.75 8.55 -11.45
C ALA A 39 -1.76 9.63 -11.94
N GLY A 40 -2.00 9.72 -13.26
CA GLY A 40 -2.96 10.66 -13.86
C GLY A 40 -4.43 10.25 -13.76
N GLU A 41 -4.73 8.94 -13.76
CA GLU A 41 -6.08 8.42 -13.50
C GLU A 41 -6.39 8.32 -12.00
N GLU A 42 -5.39 7.99 -11.16
CA GLU A 42 -5.49 7.96 -9.69
C GLU A 42 -5.78 9.36 -9.10
N GLY A 43 -5.30 10.44 -9.74
CA GLY A 43 -5.59 11.82 -9.35
C GLY A 43 -7.06 12.26 -9.50
N LYS A 44 -7.92 11.47 -10.15
CA LYS A 44 -9.37 11.73 -10.20
C LYS A 44 -10.14 11.19 -8.99
N GLY A 45 -9.50 10.35 -8.17
CA GLY A 45 -10.12 9.64 -7.05
C GLY A 45 -10.08 10.35 -5.69
N GLY A 46 -9.47 11.53 -5.57
CA GLY A 46 -9.49 12.34 -4.35
C GLY A 46 -8.80 11.76 -3.09
N HIS A 47 -8.22 10.55 -3.16
CA HIS A 47 -7.51 9.94 -2.03
C HIS A 47 -6.10 10.53 -1.88
N VAL A 48 -5.61 10.57 -0.64
CA VAL A 48 -4.25 11.03 -0.33
C VAL A 48 -3.24 10.01 -0.83
N THR A 49 -2.26 10.48 -1.60
CA THR A 49 -1.11 9.68 -1.98
C THR A 49 0.19 10.30 -1.48
N ILE A 50 1.09 9.48 -0.96
CA ILE A 50 2.44 9.87 -0.57
C ILE A 50 3.46 9.36 -1.58
N GLY A 51 4.53 10.11 -1.79
CA GLY A 51 5.63 9.69 -2.65
C GLY A 51 6.43 8.58 -1.99
N ILE A 52 6.42 7.37 -2.59
CA ILE A 52 7.23 6.24 -2.12
C ILE A 52 8.50 6.18 -2.97
N MET A 53 9.66 6.36 -2.32
CA MET A 53 10.96 6.40 -3.02
C MET A 53 11.44 5.01 -3.43
N LYS A 54 11.24 4.02 -2.55
CA LYS A 54 11.73 2.66 -2.73
C LYS A 54 11.00 1.72 -1.78
N TYR A 55 10.72 0.51 -2.27
CA TYR A 55 10.38 -0.63 -1.43
C TYR A 55 11.63 -1.51 -1.23
N SER A 56 11.77 -2.07 -0.05
CA SER A 56 12.89 -2.95 0.31
C SER A 56 12.36 -4.22 0.94
N HIS A 57 13.13 -5.30 1.03
CA HIS A 57 12.69 -6.45 1.83
C HIS A 57 13.85 -6.97 2.66
N TYR A 58 13.54 -7.55 3.81
CA TYR A 58 14.54 -8.27 4.61
C TYR A 58 14.18 -9.76 4.75
N PRO A 59 15.17 -10.65 4.84
CA PRO A 59 14.94 -12.08 5.00
C PRO A 59 14.29 -12.39 6.35
N ASN A 60 13.57 -13.51 6.44
CA ASN A 60 12.93 -13.99 7.68
C ASN A 60 13.91 -14.28 8.84
N SER A 61 15.22 -14.41 8.56
CA SER A 61 16.27 -14.65 9.56
C SER A 61 16.44 -13.54 10.60
N ALA A 62 16.22 -12.26 10.25
CA ALA A 62 16.37 -11.17 11.22
C ALA A 62 15.35 -11.20 12.41
N PHE A 63 14.32 -12.06 12.37
CA PHE A 63 13.27 -12.14 13.40
C PHE A 63 13.84 -13.02 14.49
N ARG A 64 14.55 -14.06 14.07
CA ARG A 64 15.38 -14.88 14.96
C ARG A 64 16.49 -14.06 15.61
N SER A 65 17.15 -13.16 14.88
CA SER A 65 18.26 -12.38 15.45
C SER A 65 17.79 -11.28 16.41
N ASN A 66 16.70 -10.59 16.10
CA ASN A 66 16.32 -9.37 16.81
C ASN A 66 15.12 -9.57 17.75
N PHE A 67 14.31 -10.62 17.54
CA PHE A 67 13.01 -10.81 18.19
C PHE A 67 12.76 -12.28 18.60
N GLU A 68 13.80 -13.09 18.77
CA GLU A 68 13.70 -14.51 19.16
C GLU A 68 12.81 -15.38 18.24
N GLY A 69 12.59 -14.91 17.00
CA GLY A 69 11.72 -15.56 16.01
C GLY A 69 10.28 -15.05 16.02
N ALA A 70 9.91 -14.13 16.91
CA ALA A 70 8.56 -13.60 16.99
C ALA A 70 8.18 -12.77 15.76
N VAL A 71 7.25 -13.28 14.97
CA VAL A 71 6.65 -12.59 13.83
C VAL A 71 5.29 -12.05 14.25
N ALA A 72 5.17 -10.74 14.41
CA ALA A 72 3.94 -10.04 14.75
C ALA A 72 3.93 -8.66 14.09
N TYR A 73 2.76 -8.00 14.09
CA TYR A 73 2.65 -6.64 13.55
C TYR A 73 3.67 -5.67 14.18
N SER A 74 3.71 -5.62 15.52
CA SER A 74 4.62 -4.73 16.25
C SER A 74 6.10 -5.02 15.99
N THR A 75 6.51 -6.30 15.98
CA THR A 75 7.90 -6.67 15.69
C THR A 75 8.27 -6.41 14.24
N SER A 76 7.30 -6.49 13.32
CA SER A 76 7.48 -6.06 11.93
C SER A 76 7.70 -4.55 11.85
N CYS A 77 6.85 -3.73 12.45
CA CYS A 77 6.99 -2.27 12.49
C CYS A 77 8.35 -1.86 13.07
N GLU A 78 8.73 -2.42 14.22
CA GLU A 78 10.01 -2.14 14.86
C GLU A 78 11.20 -2.57 13.97
N CYS A 79 11.07 -3.70 13.27
CA CYS A 79 12.11 -4.12 12.33
C CYS A 79 12.26 -3.16 11.14
N CYS A 80 11.16 -2.61 10.62
CA CYS A 80 11.21 -1.63 9.52
C CYS A 80 11.91 -0.36 10.01
N TYR A 81 11.49 0.13 11.18
CA TYR A 81 12.03 1.33 11.78
C TYR A 81 13.55 1.22 12.03
N ASN A 82 14.00 0.10 12.62
CA ASN A 82 15.42 -0.17 12.84
C ASN A 82 16.21 -0.32 11.52
N GLY A 83 15.55 -0.67 10.42
CA GLY A 83 16.12 -0.69 9.07
C GLY A 83 16.16 0.68 8.38
N GLY A 84 15.62 1.73 9.01
CA GLY A 84 15.50 3.07 8.43
C GLY A 84 14.31 3.23 7.47
N SER A 85 13.30 2.36 7.57
CA SER A 85 12.09 2.39 6.74
C SER A 85 10.81 2.32 7.59
N LEU A 86 9.66 2.38 6.91
CA LEU A 86 8.33 2.17 7.49
C LEU A 86 7.65 1.01 6.78
N PRO A 87 6.66 0.34 7.38
CA PRO A 87 5.89 -0.67 6.66
C PRO A 87 5.12 -0.07 5.48
N ALA A 88 5.09 -0.78 4.36
CA ALA A 88 4.44 -0.34 3.13
C ALA A 88 2.97 0.09 3.31
N SER A 89 2.62 1.20 2.66
CA SER A 89 1.23 1.60 2.44
C SER A 89 0.76 1.18 1.05
N ASP A 90 -0.33 0.41 1.00
CA ASP A 90 -0.91 -0.09 -0.24
C ASP A 90 -1.98 0.87 -0.79
N GLN A 91 -1.52 2.09 -1.06
CA GLN A 91 -2.36 3.26 -1.31
C GLN A 91 -2.88 3.36 -2.75
N THR A 92 -2.26 2.67 -3.71
CA THR A 92 -2.60 2.74 -5.14
C THR A 92 -2.39 1.40 -5.84
N PRO A 93 -3.04 1.13 -6.99
CA PRO A 93 -2.73 -0.01 -7.85
C PRO A 93 -1.24 -0.18 -8.18
N ALA A 94 -0.52 0.92 -8.42
CA ALA A 94 0.92 0.87 -8.67
C ALA A 94 1.71 0.47 -7.41
N ALA A 95 1.33 0.98 -6.24
CA ALA A 95 1.91 0.57 -4.97
C ALA A 95 1.68 -0.92 -4.70
N HIS A 96 0.44 -1.39 -4.86
CA HIS A 96 0.05 -2.79 -4.69
C HIS A 96 0.94 -3.75 -5.48
N ILE A 97 1.10 -3.48 -6.77
CA ILE A 97 1.94 -4.27 -7.66
C ILE A 97 3.40 -4.21 -7.22
N SER A 98 3.90 -3.02 -6.87
CA SER A 98 5.31 -2.85 -6.46
C SER A 98 5.63 -3.63 -5.19
N ILE A 99 4.76 -3.60 -4.19
CA ILE A 99 4.89 -4.36 -2.94
C ILE A 99 4.92 -5.87 -3.25
N ALA A 100 3.96 -6.37 -4.05
CA ALA A 100 3.92 -7.77 -4.45
C ALA A 100 5.14 -8.21 -5.30
N THR A 101 5.64 -7.33 -6.18
CA THR A 101 6.87 -7.58 -6.96
C THR A 101 8.08 -7.74 -6.06
N GLU A 102 8.24 -6.89 -5.04
CA GLU A 102 9.35 -7.03 -4.10
C GLU A 102 9.24 -8.33 -3.26
N LEU A 103 8.03 -8.73 -2.84
CA LEU A 103 7.84 -10.04 -2.20
C LEU A 103 8.26 -11.18 -3.12
N ARG A 104 7.92 -11.11 -4.41
CA ARG A 104 8.27 -12.16 -5.38
C ARG A 104 9.78 -12.41 -5.46
N LYS A 105 10.60 -11.38 -5.28
CA LYS A 105 12.08 -11.50 -5.33
C LYS A 105 12.64 -12.38 -4.22
N LEU A 106 11.86 -12.64 -3.16
CA LEU A 106 12.22 -13.60 -2.11
C LEU A 106 12.11 -15.05 -2.59
N SER A 107 11.46 -15.30 -3.72
CA SER A 107 11.23 -16.66 -4.21
C SER A 107 12.50 -17.34 -4.69
N SER A 108 12.66 -18.60 -4.31
CA SER A 108 13.90 -19.34 -4.54
C SER A 108 13.88 -20.32 -5.73
N THR A 109 12.76 -20.42 -6.48
CA THR A 109 12.48 -21.23 -7.71
C THR A 109 11.22 -22.11 -7.61
N ARG A 110 10.49 -22.11 -6.48
CA ARG A 110 9.28 -22.92 -6.28
C ARG A 110 8.02 -22.06 -6.16
N VAL A 111 6.86 -22.70 -6.32
CA VAL A 111 5.58 -22.10 -5.92
C VAL A 111 5.59 -21.95 -4.41
N GLU A 112 5.55 -20.71 -3.97
CA GLU A 112 5.70 -20.28 -2.58
C GLU A 112 4.63 -19.21 -2.30
N THR A 113 4.25 -19.07 -1.04
CA THR A 113 3.39 -17.98 -0.57
C THR A 113 4.23 -17.10 0.33
N PHE A 114 4.14 -15.79 0.13
CA PHE A 114 4.80 -14.78 0.94
C PHE A 114 3.79 -13.85 1.59
N HIS A 115 4.12 -13.42 2.80
CA HIS A 115 3.31 -12.50 3.60
C HIS A 115 4.14 -11.29 4.03
N THR A 116 3.50 -10.14 4.23
CA THR A 116 4.12 -9.00 4.93
C THR A 116 3.07 -8.17 5.65
N PHE A 117 3.42 -7.55 6.76
CA PHE A 117 2.54 -6.58 7.41
C PHE A 117 2.59 -5.25 6.67
N LEU A 118 1.44 -4.63 6.46
CA LEU A 118 1.32 -3.30 5.85
C LEU A 118 1.18 -2.23 6.93
N GLY A 119 1.52 -0.98 6.62
CA GLY A 119 1.57 0.11 7.60
C GLY A 119 0.20 0.57 8.09
N GLY A 120 -0.85 0.31 7.32
CA GLY A 120 -2.21 0.72 7.68
C GLY A 120 -2.78 -0.13 8.79
N ASN A 121 -3.56 0.49 9.67
CA ASN A 121 -4.19 -0.21 10.78
C ASN A 121 -5.39 0.54 11.39
N ALA A 122 -6.11 -0.11 12.30
CA ALA A 122 -7.29 0.40 12.99
C ALA A 122 -7.08 0.55 14.51
N TRP A 123 -5.84 0.69 15.00
CA TRP A 123 -5.58 0.81 16.44
C TRP A 123 -6.25 2.03 17.04
N HIS A 124 -6.21 3.17 16.34
CA HIS A 124 -6.85 4.40 16.80
C HIS A 124 -8.34 4.21 17.11
N SER A 125 -9.05 3.43 16.31
CA SER A 125 -10.47 3.14 16.59
C SER A 125 -10.70 2.23 17.80
N ALA A 126 -9.67 1.58 18.33
CA ALA A 126 -9.74 0.62 19.42
C ALA A 126 -9.08 1.11 20.72
N GLU A 127 -8.73 2.39 20.81
CA GLU A 127 -8.10 2.98 21.98
C GLU A 127 -9.04 3.00 23.20
N ASN A 128 -8.46 3.12 24.40
CA ASN A 128 -9.20 2.96 25.66
C ASN A 128 -9.96 4.20 26.11
N ASP A 129 -9.62 5.36 25.56
CA ASP A 129 -10.28 6.64 25.79
C ASP A 129 -11.51 6.85 24.89
N ILE A 130 -11.67 6.05 23.83
CA ILE A 130 -12.88 6.03 23.00
C ILE A 130 -14.04 5.37 23.79
N PRO A 131 -15.23 6.01 23.83
CA PRO A 131 -16.42 5.41 24.44
C PRO A 131 -16.76 4.04 23.86
N ASP A 132 -17.20 3.09 24.70
CA ASP A 132 -17.47 1.71 24.27
C ASP A 132 -18.48 1.62 23.11
N GLU A 133 -19.46 2.54 23.08
CA GLU A 133 -20.44 2.65 21.99
C GLU A 133 -19.87 3.17 20.67
N GLN A 134 -18.63 3.65 20.64
CA GLN A 134 -17.90 4.12 19.45
C GLN A 134 -16.61 3.34 19.18
N LYS A 135 -16.20 2.49 20.12
CA LYS A 135 -14.96 1.71 20.05
C LYS A 135 -15.01 0.51 19.10
N CYS A 136 -13.97 0.36 18.29
CA CYS A 136 -13.66 -0.87 17.57
C CYS A 136 -13.23 -1.96 18.55
N VAL A 137 -13.87 -3.12 18.46
CA VAL A 137 -13.54 -4.26 19.30
C VAL A 137 -12.78 -5.28 18.47
N ARG A 138 -11.60 -5.68 18.96
CA ARG A 138 -10.78 -6.70 18.31
C ARG A 138 -11.40 -8.08 18.44
N GLY A 139 -11.35 -8.85 17.35
CA GLY A 139 -11.63 -10.27 17.30
C GLY A 139 -12.94 -10.62 16.62
N GLN A 140 -13.03 -11.89 16.20
CA GLN A 140 -14.08 -12.41 15.33
C GLN A 140 -15.49 -12.30 15.94
N TYR A 141 -15.64 -12.40 17.26
CA TYR A 141 -16.96 -12.35 17.90
C TYR A 141 -17.58 -10.95 17.93
N PHE A 142 -16.80 -9.91 17.63
CA PHE A 142 -17.22 -8.52 17.75
C PHE A 142 -17.07 -7.76 16.43
N ALA A 143 -17.72 -8.30 15.39
CA ALA A 143 -17.83 -7.63 14.09
C ALA A 143 -18.38 -6.19 14.29
N SER A 144 -17.63 -5.19 13.83
CA SER A 144 -17.89 -3.79 14.13
C SER A 144 -17.58 -2.90 12.94
N LEU A 145 -18.53 -2.01 12.61
CA LEU A 145 -18.32 -0.90 11.65
C LEU A 145 -17.49 0.24 12.26
N LYS A 146 -17.18 0.19 13.55
CA LYS A 146 -16.38 1.23 14.22
C LYS A 146 -14.89 1.09 13.94
N CYS A 147 -14.47 -0.02 13.35
CA CYS A 147 -13.08 -0.28 13.00
C CYS A 147 -12.73 0.47 11.70
N ILE A 148 -12.13 1.64 11.86
CA ILE A 148 -11.67 2.48 10.74
C ILE A 148 -10.17 2.24 10.57
N TYR A 149 -9.81 1.63 9.45
CA TYR A 149 -8.41 1.45 9.09
C TYR A 149 -7.89 2.72 8.43
N LYS A 150 -6.75 3.19 8.92
CA LYS A 150 -6.06 4.39 8.44
C LYS A 150 -4.65 4.02 7.99
N TRP A 151 -4.18 4.64 6.92
CA TRP A 151 -2.74 4.72 6.65
C TRP A 151 -2.18 5.74 7.63
N ASN A 152 -1.44 5.28 8.63
CA ASN A 152 -1.08 6.08 9.81
C ASN A 152 0.41 6.04 10.11
N GLU A 153 1.23 5.94 9.06
CA GLU A 153 2.68 5.94 9.16
C GLU A 153 3.26 7.07 8.30
N GLY A 154 4.35 7.68 8.79
CA GLY A 154 5.10 8.70 8.07
C GLY A 154 4.23 9.85 7.55
N ALA A 155 4.40 10.18 6.27
CA ALA A 155 3.77 11.34 5.64
C ALA A 155 2.23 11.29 5.59
N PHE A 156 1.58 10.17 5.93
CA PHE A 156 0.13 10.14 6.07
C PHE A 156 -0.37 10.85 7.34
N LEU A 157 0.41 10.86 8.41
CA LEU A 157 0.06 11.53 9.66
C LEU A 157 -0.12 13.04 9.42
N ASP A 158 0.80 13.64 8.68
CA ASP A 158 0.77 15.06 8.30
C ASP A 158 -0.39 15.43 7.36
N ARG A 159 -1.01 14.43 6.73
CA ARG A 159 -2.10 14.61 5.77
C ARG A 159 -3.48 14.42 6.38
N SER A 160 -3.55 13.95 7.62
CA SER A 160 -4.80 13.87 8.35
C SER A 160 -5.01 15.11 9.22
N SER A 161 -6.26 15.58 9.30
CA SER A 161 -6.64 16.68 10.19
C SER A 161 -6.59 16.31 11.67
N ASP A 162 -6.78 15.03 11.99
CA ASP A 162 -6.74 14.50 13.36
C ASP A 162 -5.33 14.01 13.78
N GLY A 163 -4.38 13.95 12.84
CA GLY A 163 -3.04 13.44 13.09
C GLY A 163 -2.94 11.91 13.17
N ASP A 164 -4.03 11.17 12.96
CA ASP A 164 -4.08 9.70 13.08
C ASP A 164 -3.95 8.98 11.74
N GLY A 165 -3.61 9.72 10.69
CA GLY A 165 -3.51 9.18 9.33
C GLY A 165 -4.83 9.16 8.55
N VAL A 166 -4.77 8.63 7.33
CA VAL A 166 -5.84 8.79 6.34
C VAL A 166 -6.70 7.52 6.27
N PRO A 167 -8.03 7.61 6.52
CA PRO A 167 -8.92 6.44 6.44
C PRO A 167 -8.97 5.84 5.04
N PHE A 168 -8.89 4.52 4.93
CA PHE A 168 -8.99 3.80 3.66
C PHE A 168 -9.98 2.64 3.68
N PHE A 169 -10.41 2.15 4.85
CA PHE A 169 -11.39 1.08 4.95
C PHE A 169 -12.17 1.16 6.27
N ILE A 170 -13.44 0.77 6.25
CA ILE A 170 -14.29 0.67 7.44
C ILE A 170 -14.84 -0.75 7.60
N GLY A 171 -14.89 -1.23 8.83
CA GLY A 171 -15.46 -2.52 9.22
C GLY A 171 -14.42 -3.59 9.54
N SER A 172 -14.64 -4.37 10.60
CA SER A 172 -13.78 -5.50 10.96
C SER A 172 -14.12 -6.82 10.27
N MET A 173 -15.23 -6.87 9.50
CA MET A 173 -15.62 -8.05 8.73
C MET A 173 -16.25 -7.72 7.39
N TYR A 174 -16.00 -8.56 6.38
CA TYR A 174 -16.57 -8.47 5.04
C TYR A 174 -18.10 -8.66 5.02
N SER A 175 -18.64 -9.41 5.99
CA SER A 175 -20.06 -9.76 6.07
C SER A 175 -20.92 -8.62 6.61
N LEU A 176 -20.31 -7.57 7.15
CA LEU A 176 -21.04 -6.43 7.71
C LEU A 176 -21.56 -5.52 6.60
N ILE A 177 -22.87 -5.28 6.60
CA ILE A 177 -23.48 -4.26 5.75
C ILE A 177 -22.90 -2.90 6.15
N GLY A 178 -22.29 -2.20 5.19
CA GLY A 178 -21.62 -0.92 5.42
C GLY A 178 -20.10 -1.00 5.58
N ALA A 179 -19.52 -2.21 5.66
CA ALA A 179 -18.07 -2.36 5.55
C ALA A 179 -17.61 -2.14 4.12
N GLY A 180 -16.45 -1.50 3.94
CA GLY A 180 -15.95 -1.21 2.60
C GLY A 180 -14.82 -0.19 2.52
N PRO A 181 -14.29 0.03 1.30
CA PRO A 181 -13.29 1.06 1.06
C PRO A 181 -13.80 2.46 1.38
N MET A 182 -12.91 3.32 1.84
CA MET A 182 -13.17 4.72 2.14
C MET A 182 -12.33 5.65 1.26
N ASN A 183 -12.79 6.89 1.12
CA ASN A 183 -12.03 8.00 0.54
C ASN A 183 -11.46 7.77 -0.87
N GLY A 184 -12.01 6.83 -1.64
CA GLY A 184 -11.54 6.52 -2.99
C GLY A 184 -10.39 5.52 -3.07
N TYR A 185 -9.94 4.96 -1.95
CA TYR A 185 -9.00 3.84 -1.95
C TYR A 185 -9.65 2.56 -2.47
N LYS A 186 -8.84 1.70 -3.07
CA LYS A 186 -9.26 0.33 -3.40
C LYS A 186 -9.00 -0.58 -2.21
N ALA A 187 -9.95 -1.46 -1.92
CA ALA A 187 -9.75 -2.55 -0.98
C ALA A 187 -9.24 -3.79 -1.73
N TYR A 188 -8.19 -4.41 -1.22
CA TYR A 188 -7.59 -5.62 -1.82
C TYR A 188 -7.83 -6.87 -0.96
N TRP A 189 -8.81 -6.84 -0.06
CA TRP A 189 -9.14 -8.00 0.78
C TRP A 189 -9.35 -9.27 -0.05
N GLY A 190 -8.82 -10.38 0.47
CA GLY A 190 -9.09 -11.69 -0.09
C GLY A 190 -10.58 -12.07 0.02
N PRO A 191 -10.99 -13.17 -0.63
CA PRO A 191 -12.35 -13.65 -0.55
C PRO A 191 -12.75 -13.88 0.92
N LYS A 192 -13.90 -13.32 1.34
CA LYS A 192 -14.43 -13.41 2.70
C LYS A 192 -13.57 -12.72 3.78
N LEU A 193 -12.84 -11.67 3.42
CA LEU A 193 -12.00 -10.89 4.33
C LEU A 193 -12.39 -9.39 4.33
N PRO A 194 -12.16 -8.64 5.43
CA PRO A 194 -11.61 -9.12 6.70
C PRO A 194 -12.54 -10.14 7.38
N GLY A 195 -12.00 -11.09 8.13
CA GLY A 195 -12.74 -12.26 8.64
C GLY A 195 -12.36 -12.71 10.06
N HIS A 196 -11.25 -12.21 10.59
CA HIS A 196 -10.71 -12.55 11.92
C HIS A 196 -10.82 -11.39 12.91
N GLY A 197 -11.19 -10.20 12.44
CA GLY A 197 -11.40 -9.00 13.25
C GLY A 197 -10.11 -8.46 13.88
N GLN A 198 -8.96 -8.66 13.23
CA GLN A 198 -7.73 -7.97 13.66
C GLN A 198 -7.78 -6.49 13.30
N LEU A 199 -6.82 -5.73 13.83
CA LEU A 199 -6.70 -4.29 13.59
C LEU A 199 -5.59 -3.95 12.60
N PHE A 200 -4.90 -4.95 12.06
CA PHE A 200 -3.81 -4.81 11.10
C PHE A 200 -4.11 -5.60 9.84
N LEU A 201 -3.38 -5.29 8.78
CA LEU A 201 -3.44 -6.01 7.52
C LEU A 201 -2.09 -6.61 7.15
N VAL A 202 -2.19 -7.76 6.50
CA VAL A 202 -1.10 -8.53 5.92
C VAL A 202 -1.35 -8.61 4.43
N LEU A 203 -0.37 -8.24 3.60
CA LEU A 203 -0.41 -8.59 2.19
C LEU A 203 0.04 -10.04 2.03
N ARG A 204 -0.77 -10.85 1.34
CA ARG A 204 -0.41 -12.19 0.87
C ARG A 204 -0.18 -12.16 -0.63
N MET A 205 0.88 -12.82 -1.05
CA MET A 205 1.22 -13.01 -2.46
C MET A 205 1.60 -14.47 -2.71
N ASP A 206 0.98 -15.09 -3.72
CA ASP A 206 1.34 -16.43 -4.20
C ASP A 206 2.24 -16.27 -5.45
N THR A 207 3.38 -16.95 -5.50
CA THR A 207 4.38 -16.76 -6.58
C THR A 207 3.95 -17.29 -7.94
N ASP A 208 2.90 -18.10 -8.00
CA ASP A 208 2.29 -18.64 -9.22
C ASP A 208 1.19 -17.74 -9.83
N LYS A 209 0.78 -16.67 -9.13
CA LYS A 209 -0.24 -15.71 -9.58
C LYS A 209 0.39 -14.41 -10.06
N ALA A 210 -0.37 -13.52 -10.71
CA ALA A 210 0.14 -12.19 -11.04
C ALA A 210 0.19 -11.29 -9.79
N GLU A 211 1.10 -10.31 -9.76
CA GLU A 211 1.28 -9.40 -8.61
C GLU A 211 0.01 -8.63 -8.27
N LYS A 212 -0.76 -8.25 -9.29
CA LYS A 212 -2.05 -7.57 -9.14
C LYS A 212 -3.12 -8.40 -8.41
N ASP A 213 -2.90 -9.71 -8.28
CA ASP A 213 -3.82 -10.67 -7.65
C ASP A 213 -3.41 -10.95 -6.19
N ALA A 214 -2.40 -10.25 -5.66
CA ALA A 214 -2.10 -10.24 -4.24
C ALA A 214 -3.29 -9.68 -3.44
N THR A 215 -3.45 -10.12 -2.20
CA THR A 215 -4.66 -9.82 -1.41
C THR A 215 -4.32 -9.47 0.03
N TRP A 216 -5.16 -8.65 0.65
CA TRP A 216 -5.08 -8.33 2.08
C TRP A 216 -5.74 -9.41 2.93
N TYR A 217 -5.13 -9.63 4.09
CA TYR A 217 -5.56 -10.54 5.13
C TYR A 217 -5.51 -9.84 6.48
N ASP A 218 -6.53 -10.03 7.30
CA ASP A 218 -6.47 -9.69 8.72
C ASP A 218 -6.04 -10.95 9.46
N GLY A 219 -4.77 -11.35 9.30
CA GLY A 219 -4.26 -12.65 9.78
C GLY A 219 -4.53 -12.93 11.27
N GLN A 220 -4.32 -14.13 11.79
CA GLN A 220 -4.64 -14.36 13.20
C GLN A 220 -3.66 -13.68 14.16
N TYR A 221 -4.14 -13.28 15.35
CA TYR A 221 -3.33 -12.66 16.40
C TYR A 221 -2.07 -13.48 16.80
N ARG A 222 -2.03 -14.79 16.51
CA ARG A 222 -0.89 -15.69 16.79
C ARG A 222 -0.46 -16.47 15.54
N PRO A 223 0.49 -15.93 14.75
CA PRO A 223 0.96 -16.56 13.52
C PRO A 223 1.51 -17.98 13.69
N PHE A 224 2.13 -18.33 14.83
CA PHE A 224 2.63 -19.70 15.07
C PHE A 224 1.56 -20.80 15.06
N ARG A 225 0.27 -20.45 15.19
CA ARG A 225 -0.86 -21.39 15.09
C ARG A 225 -1.74 -21.15 13.87
N ASP A 226 -1.42 -20.16 13.06
CA ASP A 226 -2.22 -19.80 11.90
C ASP A 226 -1.72 -20.55 10.66
N PRO A 227 -2.47 -21.54 10.16
CA PRO A 227 -2.10 -22.22 8.92
C PRO A 227 -2.17 -21.28 7.70
N GLU A 228 -2.92 -20.16 7.79
CA GLU A 228 -3.06 -19.18 6.70
C GLU A 228 -1.88 -18.21 6.64
N THR A 229 -1.22 -17.94 7.76
CA THR A 229 -0.05 -17.03 7.84
C THR A 229 1.15 -17.67 8.57
N PRO A 230 1.80 -18.71 7.99
CA PRO A 230 2.92 -19.36 8.66
C PRO A 230 4.13 -18.42 8.80
N GLU A 231 4.72 -18.31 9.99
CA GLU A 231 5.81 -17.36 10.30
C GLU A 231 6.97 -17.35 9.30
N LYS A 232 7.33 -18.52 8.75
CA LYS A 232 8.43 -18.69 7.80
C LYS A 232 8.18 -18.03 6.43
N THR A 233 6.91 -17.73 6.13
CA THR A 233 6.49 -17.12 4.86
C THR A 233 6.52 -15.59 4.90
N PHE A 234 6.78 -14.98 6.05
CA PHE A 234 6.82 -13.53 6.17
C PHE A 234 8.12 -12.95 5.59
N GLY A 235 7.97 -12.15 4.55
CA GLY A 235 8.92 -11.15 4.09
C GLY A 235 8.81 -9.90 4.95
N ARG A 236 9.94 -9.40 5.44
CA ARG A 236 9.96 -8.21 6.29
C ARG A 236 9.86 -6.95 5.46
N CYS A 237 8.96 -6.08 5.89
CA CYS A 237 9.02 -4.63 5.68
C CYS A 237 9.27 -4.21 4.25
N LEU A 238 8.18 -4.02 3.50
CA LEU A 238 8.21 -3.44 2.16
C LEU A 238 8.21 -1.93 2.19
#